data_AF-A0A7J7IU70-F1
#
_entry.id   AF-A0A7J7IU70-F1
#
_cell.length_a   1.000
_cell.length_b   1.000
_cell.length_c   1.000
_cell.angle_alpha   90.00
_cell.angle_beta   90.00
_cell.angle_gamma   90.00
#
_symmetry.space_group_name_H-M   'P 1'
#
loop_
_entity.id
_entity.type
_entity.pdbx_description
1 polymer ?
#
loop_
_entity_poly.entity_id
_entity_poly.type
_entity_poly.pdbx_seq_one_letter_code
_entity_poly.pdbx_strand_id
1 'polypeptide(L)'
;MSASLFIGSRKMTHKHFKERVPAALRRKEAQEIRLANPGKLPMIVEKHKKERNFKRLAKCKFLVPHEMTISQLMQLLRSVP
;
A
#
# COMPACT_ATOMS: atom_id res chain seq x y z
N MET A 1 15.98 -0.84 -11.98
CA MET A 1 14.63 -0.22 -12.02
C MET A 1 14.18 0.08 -10.59
N SER A 2 14.42 1.30 -10.10
CA SER A 2 13.98 1.69 -8.76
C SER A 2 12.52 2.12 -8.83
N ALA A 3 11.60 1.17 -8.68
CA ALA A 3 10.19 1.50 -8.50
C ALA A 3 10.03 2.08 -7.09
N SER A 4 10.08 3.40 -6.98
CA SER A 4 9.69 4.08 -5.74
C SER A 4 8.19 3.89 -5.55
N LEU A 5 7.82 2.83 -4.82
CA LEU A 5 6.46 2.29 -4.69
C LEU A 5 5.74 2.78 -3.43
N PHE A 6 6.20 3.86 -2.79
CA PHE A 6 5.74 4.27 -1.47
C PHE A 6 5.26 5.71 -1.45
N ILE A 7 4.03 5.92 -0.94
CA ILE A 7 3.38 7.25 -0.86
C ILE A 7 3.36 7.79 0.58
N GLY A 8 4.24 7.29 1.45
CA GLY A 8 4.36 7.86 2.79
C GLY A 8 5.16 7.05 3.79
N SER A 9 5.66 7.74 4.81
CA SER A 9 6.59 7.23 5.82
C SER A 9 5.93 6.88 7.17
N ARG A 10 4.59 6.85 7.27
CA ARG A 10 3.92 6.57 8.55
C ARG A 10 4.09 5.10 8.95
N LYS A 11 4.74 4.87 10.10
CA LYS A 11 4.94 3.55 10.71
C LYS A 11 3.61 2.80 10.86
N MET A 12 3.64 1.50 10.57
CA MET A 12 2.52 0.59 10.83
C MET A 12 2.25 0.45 12.33
N THR A 13 0.98 0.49 12.70
CA THR A 13 0.48 0.29 14.07
C THR A 13 -0.35 -1.00 14.15
N HIS A 14 -0.80 -1.40 15.34
CA HIS A 14 -1.75 -2.52 15.47
C HIS A 14 -3.14 -2.23 14.87
N LYS A 15 -3.51 -0.95 14.73
CA LYS A 15 -4.76 -0.52 14.09
C LYS A 15 -4.64 -0.50 12.56
N HIS A 16 -5.70 -0.95 11.88
CA HIS A 16 -5.78 -0.97 10.42
C HIS A 16 -5.87 0.44 9.83
N PHE A 17 -5.49 0.60 8.57
CA PHE A 17 -5.48 1.89 7.89
C PHE A 17 -6.84 2.60 7.92
N LYS A 18 -7.93 1.85 7.67
CA LYS A 18 -9.29 2.41 7.68
C LYS A 18 -9.76 2.84 9.07
N GLU A 19 -9.21 2.26 10.14
CA GLU A 19 -9.48 2.65 11.53
C GLU A 19 -8.73 3.93 11.92
N ARG A 20 -7.60 4.22 11.25
CA ARG A 20 -6.76 5.40 11.53
C ARG A 20 -7.09 6.61 10.68
N VAL A 21 -7.63 6.40 9.47
CA VAL A 21 -7.83 7.46 8.48
C VAL A 21 -9.30 7.53 8.07
N PRO A 22 -9.98 8.65 8.35
CA PRO A 22 -11.38 8.84 7.98
C PRO A 22 -11.63 8.68 6.48
N ALA A 23 -12.85 8.25 6.12
CA ALA A 23 -13.21 7.98 4.73
C ALA A 23 -13.08 9.20 3.81
N ALA A 24 -13.42 10.40 4.29
CA ALA A 24 -13.27 11.64 3.54
C ALA A 24 -11.80 11.90 3.15
N LEU A 25 -10.89 11.78 4.12
CA LEU A 25 -9.46 12.00 3.88
C LEU A 25 -8.88 10.94 2.94
N ARG A 26 -9.26 9.66 3.10
CA ARG A 26 -8.83 8.58 2.19
C ARG A 26 -9.25 8.84 0.74
N ARG A 27 -10.47 9.36 0.53
CA ARG A 27 -10.97 9.69 -0.81
C ARG A 27 -10.19 10.83 -1.44
N LYS A 28 -9.97 11.90 -0.67
CA LYS A 28 -9.16 13.06 -1.09
C LYS A 28 -7.74 12.65 -1.46
N GLU A 29 -7.02 11.99 -0.55
CA GLU A 29 -5.64 11.52 -0.80
C GLU A 29 -5.58 10.63 -2.06
N ALA A 30 -6.50 9.66 -2.18
CA ALA A 30 -6.49 8.75 -3.32
C ALA A 30 -6.78 9.45 -4.66
N GLN A 31 -7.62 10.49 -4.65
CA GLN A 31 -7.90 11.29 -5.84
C GLN A 31 -6.68 12.12 -6.26
N GLU A 32 -6.06 12.83 -5.32
CA GLU A 32 -4.85 13.62 -5.57
C GLU A 32 -3.72 12.74 -6.13
N ILE A 33 -3.50 11.56 -5.55
CA ILE A 33 -2.47 10.62 -5.99
C ILE A 33 -2.74 10.10 -7.41
N ARG A 34 -4.00 9.77 -7.73
CA ARG A 34 -4.39 9.31 -9.08
C ARG A 34 -4.18 10.40 -10.13
N LEU A 35 -4.52 11.65 -9.81
CA LEU A 35 -4.27 12.78 -10.71
C LEU A 35 -2.77 12.99 -10.94
N ALA A 36 -1.97 12.88 -9.87
CA ALA A 36 -0.51 13.00 -9.98
C ALA A 36 0.17 11.79 -10.65
N ASN A 37 -0.47 10.62 -10.69
CA ASN A 37 0.10 9.38 -11.21
C ASN A 37 -0.91 8.58 -12.05
N PRO A 38 -1.28 9.04 -13.26
CA PRO A 38 -2.40 8.47 -14.03
C PRO A 38 -2.28 6.99 -14.41
N GLY A 39 -1.07 6.44 -14.47
CA GLY A 39 -0.81 5.02 -14.76
C GLY A 39 -0.60 4.14 -13.53
N LYS A 40 -0.87 4.65 -12.32
CA LYS A 40 -0.64 3.91 -11.07
C LYS A 40 -1.85 3.96 -10.13
N LEU A 41 -2.08 2.86 -9.43
CA LEU A 41 -3.14 2.67 -8.45
C LEU A 41 -2.60 2.82 -7.02
N PRO A 42 -3.17 3.72 -6.19
CA PRO A 42 -2.90 3.74 -4.76
C PRO A 42 -3.58 2.54 -4.10
N MET A 43 -2.78 1.65 -3.53
CA MET A 43 -3.24 0.42 -2.89
C MET A 43 -2.78 0.35 -1.44
N ILE A 44 -3.67 -0.15 -0.57
CA ILE A 44 -3.36 -0.41 0.84
C ILE A 44 -3.20 -1.91 1.02
N VAL A 45 -2.04 -2.35 1.50
CA VAL A 45 -1.76 -3.76 1.82
C VAL A 45 -1.41 -3.86 3.28
N GLU A 46 -2.15 -4.70 4.00
CA GLU A 46 -1.94 -4.95 5.43
C GLU A 46 -1.95 -6.45 5.70
N LYS A 47 -1.15 -6.87 6.67
CA LYS A 47 -1.16 -8.25 7.15
C LYS A 47 -2.53 -8.55 7.78
N HIS A 48 -3.10 -9.70 7.44
CA HIS A 48 -4.34 -10.16 8.04
C HIS A 48 -4.16 -10.46 9.54
N LYS A 49 -5.16 -10.16 10.39
CA LYS A 49 -5.05 -10.29 11.86
C LYS A 49 -4.71 -11.72 12.32
N LYS A 50 -5.16 -12.73 11.57
CA LYS A 50 -4.94 -14.16 11.91
C LYS A 50 -3.64 -14.72 11.34
N GLU A 51 -2.94 -13.98 10.48
CA GLU A 51 -1.71 -14.45 9.86
C GLU A 51 -0.58 -14.45 10.90
N ARG A 52 0.10 -15.58 11.10
CA ARG A 52 1.15 -15.71 12.13
C ARG A 52 2.55 -15.75 11.54
N ASN A 53 2.69 -16.30 10.33
CA ASN A 53 4.00 -16.62 9.76
C ASN A 53 4.54 -15.51 8.86
N PHE A 54 3.70 -14.57 8.43
CA PHE A 54 4.13 -13.45 7.61
C PHE A 54 4.88 -12.39 8.42
N LYS A 55 6.03 -11.91 7.90
CA LYS A 55 6.81 -10.81 8.52
C LYS A 55 5.97 -9.53 8.61
N ARG A 56 6.29 -8.66 9.56
CA ARG A 56 5.56 -7.41 9.74
C ARG A 56 5.97 -6.43 8.64
N LEU A 57 5.05 -6.12 7.72
CA LEU A 57 5.28 -5.09 6.70
C LEU A 57 5.55 -3.74 7.37
N ALA A 58 6.70 -3.13 7.06
CA ALA A 58 7.06 -1.81 7.59
C ALA A 58 6.15 -0.68 7.07
N LYS A 59 5.58 -0.88 5.88
CA LYS A 59 4.74 0.09 5.15
C LYS A 59 3.49 -0.58 4.60
N CYS A 60 2.38 0.16 4.52
CA CYS A 60 1.11 -0.35 4.00
C CYS A 60 0.54 0.41 2.80
N LYS A 61 1.13 1.54 2.39
CA LYS A 61 0.70 2.33 1.23
C LYS A 61 1.60 2.04 0.03
N PHE A 62 1.03 1.55 -1.06
CA PHE A 62 1.73 1.17 -2.27
C PHE A 62 1.18 1.92 -3.49
N LEU A 63 2.03 2.20 -4.47
CA LEU A 63 1.64 2.80 -5.74
C LEU A 63 1.94 1.82 -6.88
N VAL A 64 0.92 1.11 -7.33
CA VAL A 64 1.05 -0.06 -8.20
C VAL A 64 0.77 0.30 -9.66
N PRO A 65 1.65 -0.02 -10.61
CA PRO A 65 1.36 0.16 -12.04
C PRO A 65 0.12 -0.63 -12.49
N HIS A 66 -0.65 -0.10 -13.44
CA HIS A 66 -1.90 -0.72 -13.93
C HIS A 66 -1.66 -2.09 -14.58
N GLU A 67 -0.53 -2.24 -15.25
CA GLU A 67 -0.09 -3.43 -15.94
C GLU A 67 0.45 -4.53 -15.02
N MET A 68 0.64 -4.22 -13.72
CA MET A 68 1.23 -5.17 -12.79
C MET A 68 0.24 -6.29 -12.45
N THR A 69 0.66 -7.53 -12.68
CA THR A 69 -0.12 -8.71 -12.33
C THR A 69 -0.12 -8.98 -10.82
N ILE A 70 -1.10 -9.73 -10.33
CA ILE A 70 -1.15 -10.16 -8.93
C ILE A 70 0.08 -10.98 -8.56
N SER A 71 0.61 -11.82 -9.46
CA SER A 71 1.83 -12.61 -9.20
C SER A 71 3.05 -11.71 -8.95
N GLN A 72 3.25 -10.70 -9.79
CA GLN A 72 4.32 -9.71 -9.63
C GLN A 72 4.15 -8.91 -8.34
N LEU A 73 2.92 -8.50 -8.01
CA LEU A 73 2.61 -7.85 -6.74
C LEU A 73 2.97 -8.74 -5.55
N MET A 74 2.59 -10.02 -5.58
CA MET A 74 2.90 -10.97 -4.50
C MET A 74 4.41 -11.18 -4.33
N GLN A 75 5.16 -11.27 -5.44
CA GLN A 75 6.61 -11.35 -5.40
C GLN A 75 7.22 -10.08 -4.77
N LEU A 76 6.72 -8.91 -5.13
CA LEU A 76 7.15 -7.64 -4.54
C LEU A 76 6.84 -7.58 -3.04
N LEU A 77 5.65 -7.99 -2.61
CA LEU A 77 5.26 -7.97 -1.19
C LEU A 77 6.09 -8.94 -0.33
N ARG A 78 6.65 -10.01 -0.92
CA ARG A 78 7.59 -10.92 -0.24
C ARG A 78 9.00 -10.35 -0.11
N SER A 79 9.41 -9.45 -1.01
CA SER A 79 10.74 -8.84 -1.00
C SER A 79 10.81 -7.55 -0.16
N VAL A 80 9.66 -6.95 0.15
CA VAL A 80 9.59 -5.79 1.06
C VAL A 80 9.97 -6.24 2.48
N PRO A 81 11.01 -5.65 3.10
CA PRO A 81 11.46 -6.00 4.44
C PRO A 81 10.45 -5.64 5.54
#